data_AF-A0A0G2T3F0-F1
#
_entry.id   AF-A0A0G2T3F0-F1
#
_cell.length_a   1.000
_cell.length_b   1.000
_cell.length_c   1.000
_cell.angle_alpha   90.00
_cell.angle_beta   90.00
_cell.angle_gamma   90.00
#
_symmetry.space_group_name_H-M   'P 1'
#
loop_
_entity.id
_entity.type
_entity.pdbx_description
1 polymer ?
#
loop_
_entity_poly.entity_id
_entity_poly.type
_entity_poly.pdbx_seq_one_letter_code
_entity_poly.pdbx_strand_id
1 'polypeptide(L)'
;MAFGDGEEFLSCCGSSKFAKEMASASPFKTLEDAVATARDIWFNKVDVNDWLEALECHPQIGGSPSPKQSETSAQWSKGEQATAMATATGSSLLELSDWNARYMQKFGFMFLICATGMSISEILSELKKRYSNRLIIEFEIAAQEQMKITELRLAKLFSTKAEAASTHDQQPMALAKKAEDCTSIIGDDAPALSQEPADRTSHISSRTRPPITTHVLDVYRGSPAVGMDVQLEMWMNKESRPSFDGTDIGGWVMQGFSKTDKDGRSGQLMSIVDSVNPGIYRISFNTGKYCPGGFFPYVSLVFEIRETQKSEHFHVPLLFSPFSFTTYRGS
;
A
#
# COMPACT_ATOMS: atom_id res chain seq x y z
N MET A 1 -20.42 14.40 2.53
CA MET A 1 -21.34 13.34 2.97
C MET A 1 -20.78 12.70 4.23
N ALA A 2 -21.58 12.57 5.29
CA ALA A 2 -21.17 11.92 6.53
C ALA A 2 -21.50 10.43 6.51
N PHE A 3 -20.58 9.64 7.04
CA PHE A 3 -20.69 8.20 7.23
C PHE A 3 -20.64 7.88 8.73
N GLY A 4 -21.28 6.77 9.11
CA GLY A 4 -21.48 6.40 10.50
C GLY A 4 -20.22 5.85 11.20
N ASP A 5 -20.44 4.92 12.11
CA ASP A 5 -19.41 4.18 12.87
C ASP A 5 -18.48 3.30 12.00
N GLY A 6 -18.88 2.97 10.77
CA GLY A 6 -18.06 2.30 9.77
C GLY A 6 -18.68 1.05 9.14
N GLU A 7 -19.84 0.57 9.61
CA GLU A 7 -20.52 -0.61 9.04
C GLU A 7 -20.79 -0.49 7.53
N GLU A 8 -21.06 0.73 7.07
CA GLU A 8 -21.28 1.09 5.67
C GLU A 8 -20.04 0.78 4.80
N PHE A 9 -18.84 1.07 5.33
CA PHE A 9 -17.57 0.79 4.65
C PHE A 9 -17.17 -0.68 4.73
N LEU A 10 -17.54 -1.37 5.81
CA LEU A 10 -17.33 -2.82 5.96
C LEU A 10 -18.12 -3.61 4.89
N SER A 11 -19.27 -3.09 4.47
CA SER A 11 -20.04 -3.65 3.34
C SER A 11 -19.37 -3.41 1.98
N CYS A 12 -18.58 -2.33 1.84
CA CYS A 12 -17.75 -2.11 0.64
C CYS A 12 -16.53 -3.03 0.62
N CYS A 13 -15.78 -3.11 1.72
CA CYS A 13 -14.59 -3.93 1.88
C CYS A 13 -14.59 -4.59 3.27
N GLY A 14 -14.51 -5.91 3.34
CA GLY A 14 -14.67 -6.69 4.57
C GLY A 14 -13.53 -6.59 5.59
N SER A 15 -12.63 -5.60 5.47
CA SER A 15 -11.59 -5.35 6.47
C SER A 15 -12.07 -4.37 7.54
N SER A 16 -11.97 -4.79 8.80
CA SER A 16 -12.34 -4.02 9.98
C SER A 16 -11.50 -2.76 10.12
N LYS A 17 -10.18 -2.86 9.88
CA LYS A 17 -9.25 -1.72 9.95
C LYS A 17 -9.48 -0.74 8.80
N PHE A 18 -9.67 -1.23 7.57
CA PHE A 18 -10.03 -0.38 6.43
C PHE A 18 -11.31 0.42 6.72
N ALA A 19 -12.36 -0.25 7.21
CA ALA A 19 -13.64 0.40 7.52
C ALA A 19 -13.49 1.47 8.61
N LYS A 20 -12.69 1.20 9.66
CA LYS A 20 -12.39 2.16 10.73
C LYS A 20 -11.58 3.38 10.25
N GLU A 21 -10.57 3.17 9.41
CA GLU A 21 -9.78 4.27 8.82
C GLU A 21 -10.64 5.13 7.89
N MET A 22 -11.51 4.52 7.08
CA MET A 22 -12.49 5.25 6.24
C MET A 22 -13.51 6.04 7.06
N ALA A 23 -14.02 5.48 8.16
CA ALA A 23 -14.90 6.18 9.09
C ALA A 23 -14.18 7.35 9.77
N SER A 24 -12.90 7.18 10.12
CA SER A 24 -12.07 8.24 10.73
C SER A 24 -11.70 9.37 9.76
N ALA A 25 -11.70 9.10 8.45
CA ALA A 25 -11.46 10.10 7.40
C ALA A 25 -12.73 10.76 6.85
N SER A 26 -13.92 10.25 7.19
CA SER A 26 -15.22 10.87 6.91
C SER A 26 -15.39 12.17 7.74
N PRO A 27 -16.05 13.22 7.22
CA PRO A 27 -16.86 13.26 6.00
C PRO A 27 -16.07 13.59 4.71
N PHE A 28 -16.38 12.88 3.64
CA PHE A 28 -15.83 13.14 2.29
C PHE A 28 -16.63 14.21 1.55
N LYS A 29 -15.97 15.04 0.70
CA LYS A 29 -16.68 16.07 -0.07
C LYS A 29 -17.35 15.46 -1.31
N THR A 30 -16.63 14.60 -2.03
CA THR A 30 -17.13 13.90 -3.23
C THR A 30 -16.84 12.39 -3.17
N LEU A 31 -17.31 11.65 -4.17
CA LEU A 31 -16.99 10.22 -4.33
C LEU A 31 -15.49 10.03 -4.67
N GLU A 32 -14.91 10.94 -5.46
CA GLU A 32 -13.51 10.92 -5.86
C GLU A 32 -12.59 11.09 -4.64
N ASP A 33 -12.91 12.00 -3.71
CA ASP A 33 -12.21 12.16 -2.43
C ASP A 33 -12.23 10.86 -1.61
N ALA A 34 -13.39 10.19 -1.55
CA ALA A 34 -13.55 8.93 -0.82
C ALA A 34 -12.79 7.77 -1.48
N VAL A 35 -12.80 7.67 -2.82
CA VAL A 35 -12.05 6.67 -3.58
C VAL A 35 -10.54 6.90 -3.47
N ALA A 36 -10.07 8.15 -3.54
CA ALA A 36 -8.66 8.49 -3.35
C ALA A 36 -8.19 8.12 -1.93
N THR A 37 -9.00 8.44 -0.92
CA THR A 37 -8.72 8.09 0.48
C THR A 37 -8.75 6.57 0.71
N ALA A 38 -9.71 5.87 0.11
CA ALA A 38 -9.79 4.41 0.16
C ALA A 38 -8.55 3.74 -0.44
N ARG A 39 -8.06 4.21 -1.60
CA ARG A 39 -6.83 3.70 -2.21
C ARG A 39 -5.60 3.92 -1.32
N ASP A 40 -5.46 5.10 -0.72
CA ASP A 40 -4.36 5.39 0.22
C ASP A 40 -4.41 4.46 1.45
N ILE A 41 -5.59 4.32 2.07
CA ILE A 41 -5.77 3.41 3.21
C ILE A 41 -5.43 1.97 2.82
N TRP A 42 -6.00 1.49 1.70
CA TRP A 42 -5.90 0.11 1.26
C TRP A 42 -4.49 -0.33 0.87
N PHE A 43 -3.68 0.56 0.30
CA PHE A 43 -2.32 0.23 -0.15
C PHE A 43 -1.20 0.73 0.78
N ASN A 44 -1.45 1.71 1.67
CA ASN A 44 -0.40 2.32 2.50
C ASN A 44 -0.62 2.20 4.03
N LYS A 45 -1.83 1.90 4.53
CA LYS A 45 -2.15 1.93 5.98
C LYS A 45 -2.63 0.59 6.54
N VAL A 46 -3.32 -0.21 5.73
CA VAL A 46 -3.68 -1.59 6.07
C VAL A 46 -2.56 -2.54 5.61
N ASP A 47 -2.49 -3.72 6.23
CA ASP A 47 -1.44 -4.71 6.01
C ASP A 47 -1.99 -6.04 5.47
N VAL A 48 -1.11 -7.03 5.32
CA VAL A 48 -1.42 -8.35 4.74
C VAL A 48 -2.58 -9.06 5.45
N ASN A 49 -2.76 -8.87 6.76
CA ASN A 49 -3.82 -9.51 7.54
C ASN A 49 -5.17 -8.86 7.26
N ASP A 50 -5.19 -7.53 7.11
CA ASP A 50 -6.37 -6.76 6.72
C ASP A 50 -6.81 -7.12 5.30
N TRP A 51 -5.86 -7.38 4.40
CA TRP A 51 -6.17 -7.90 3.07
C TRP A 51 -6.82 -9.29 3.17
N LEU A 52 -6.24 -10.25 3.92
CA LEU A 52 -6.85 -11.58 4.14
C LEU A 52 -8.27 -11.48 4.73
N GLU A 53 -8.48 -10.64 5.74
CA GLU A 53 -9.78 -10.40 6.38
C GLU A 53 -10.85 -10.00 5.35
N ALA A 54 -10.52 -9.04 4.48
CA ALA A 54 -11.41 -8.63 3.39
C ALA A 54 -11.68 -9.78 2.42
N LEU A 55 -10.66 -10.55 2.01
CA LEU A 55 -10.82 -11.68 1.09
C LEU A 55 -11.76 -12.76 1.66
N GLU A 56 -11.65 -13.12 2.94
CA GLU A 56 -12.52 -14.11 3.60
C GLU A 56 -14.01 -13.73 3.63
N CYS A 57 -14.33 -12.44 3.46
CA CYS A 57 -15.70 -11.94 3.44
C CYS A 57 -16.38 -12.07 2.05
N HIS A 58 -15.65 -12.51 1.02
CA HIS A 58 -16.22 -12.75 -0.31
C HIS A 58 -16.78 -14.17 -0.48
N PRO A 59 -17.83 -14.37 -1.29
CA PRO A 59 -18.21 -15.68 -1.77
C PRO A 59 -17.31 -16.12 -2.94
N GLN A 60 -17.08 -17.42 -3.07
CA GLN A 60 -16.51 -17.97 -4.30
C GLN A 60 -17.42 -17.66 -5.49
N ILE A 61 -16.85 -17.48 -6.68
CA ILE A 61 -17.64 -17.21 -7.88
C ILE A 61 -18.48 -18.46 -8.23
N GLY A 62 -19.80 -18.29 -8.32
CA GLY A 62 -20.76 -19.39 -8.44
C GLY A 62 -21.03 -20.18 -7.14
N GLY A 63 -20.47 -19.73 -6.01
CA GLY A 63 -20.68 -20.32 -4.68
C GLY A 63 -21.83 -19.68 -3.89
N SER A 64 -22.02 -20.16 -2.65
CA SER A 64 -22.92 -19.52 -1.67
C SER A 64 -22.25 -18.32 -0.99
N PRO A 65 -23.01 -17.38 -0.40
CA PRO A 65 -22.48 -16.28 0.42
C PRO A 65 -21.50 -16.74 1.50
N SER A 66 -20.48 -15.92 1.81
CA SER A 66 -19.59 -16.19 2.95
C SER A 66 -20.34 -15.96 4.27
N PRO A 67 -20.16 -16.79 5.31
CA PRO A 67 -20.77 -16.55 6.63
C PRO A 67 -20.34 -15.24 7.30
N LYS A 68 -19.23 -14.65 6.87
CA LYS A 68 -18.73 -13.34 7.34
C LYS A 68 -19.27 -12.15 6.54
N GLN A 69 -20.05 -12.39 5.48
CA GLN A 69 -20.51 -11.36 4.56
C GLN A 69 -21.77 -10.65 5.09
N SER A 70 -21.78 -9.31 5.05
CA SER A 70 -23.01 -8.53 5.34
C SER A 70 -24.09 -8.75 4.28
N GLU A 71 -25.36 -8.59 4.63
CA GLU A 71 -26.48 -8.77 3.70
C GLU A 71 -26.36 -7.84 2.48
N THR A 72 -26.01 -6.56 2.71
CA THR A 72 -25.71 -5.57 1.67
C THR A 72 -24.59 -6.03 0.73
N SER A 73 -23.49 -6.55 1.28
CA SER A 73 -22.38 -7.09 0.48
C SER A 73 -22.80 -8.31 -0.33
N ALA A 74 -23.60 -9.21 0.24
CA ALA A 74 -24.13 -10.38 -0.46
C ALA A 74 -25.08 -10.00 -1.60
N GLN A 75 -25.92 -8.97 -1.43
CA GLN A 75 -26.77 -8.43 -2.49
C GLN A 75 -25.93 -7.82 -3.63
N TRP A 76 -24.92 -7.02 -3.30
CA TRP A 76 -24.02 -6.44 -4.30
C TRP A 76 -23.21 -7.51 -5.05
N SER A 77 -22.75 -8.56 -4.35
CA SER A 77 -21.98 -9.66 -4.95
C SER A 77 -22.79 -10.48 -5.95
N LYS A 78 -24.10 -10.70 -5.70
CA LYS A 78 -25.01 -11.32 -6.69
C LYS A 78 -25.09 -10.51 -7.99
N GLY A 79 -25.12 -9.18 -7.89
CA GLY A 79 -25.08 -8.29 -9.07
C GLY A 79 -23.73 -8.28 -9.77
N GLU A 80 -22.63 -8.28 -9.01
CA GLU A 80 -21.25 -8.30 -9.52
C GLU A 80 -20.95 -9.58 -10.34
N GLN A 81 -21.56 -10.73 -9.99
CA GLN A 81 -21.38 -11.99 -10.73
C GLN A 81 -22.47 -12.27 -11.79
N ALA A 82 -23.42 -11.36 -12.03
CA ALA A 82 -24.61 -11.64 -12.85
C ALA A 82 -24.28 -12.07 -14.29
N THR A 83 -23.34 -11.39 -14.96
CA THR A 83 -22.90 -11.74 -16.33
C THR A 83 -22.22 -13.11 -16.38
N ALA A 84 -21.43 -13.44 -15.37
CA ALA A 84 -20.77 -14.75 -15.27
C ALA A 84 -21.80 -15.87 -15.11
N MET A 85 -22.83 -15.67 -14.28
CA MET A 85 -23.91 -16.65 -14.09
C MET A 85 -24.81 -16.77 -15.32
N ALA A 86 -25.11 -15.67 -16.01
CA ALA A 86 -25.89 -15.67 -17.26
C ALA A 86 -25.15 -16.36 -18.43
N THR A 87 -23.82 -16.42 -18.40
CA THR A 87 -22.98 -17.10 -19.39
C THR A 87 -22.52 -18.50 -18.96
N ALA A 88 -22.95 -18.97 -17.79
CA ALA A 88 -22.52 -20.23 -17.21
C ALA A 88 -23.17 -21.45 -17.87
N THR A 89 -22.36 -22.49 -18.12
CA THR A 89 -22.81 -23.84 -18.42
C THR A 89 -22.47 -24.76 -17.25
N GLY A 90 -23.15 -25.92 -17.14
CA GLY A 90 -22.81 -26.92 -16.10
C GLY A 90 -21.34 -27.37 -16.16
N SER A 91 -20.77 -27.48 -17.37
CA SER A 91 -19.35 -27.81 -17.57
C SER A 91 -18.41 -26.71 -17.08
N SER A 92 -18.69 -25.44 -17.39
CA SER A 92 -17.85 -24.31 -16.96
C SER A 92 -17.95 -24.04 -15.45
N LEU A 93 -19.08 -24.32 -14.81
CA LEU A 93 -19.21 -24.24 -13.35
C LEU A 93 -18.43 -25.36 -12.65
N LEU A 94 -18.46 -26.58 -13.17
CA LEU A 94 -17.65 -27.68 -12.66
C LEU A 94 -16.14 -27.38 -12.82
N GLU A 95 -15.73 -26.91 -14.00
CA GLU A 95 -14.34 -26.49 -14.24
C GLU A 95 -13.93 -25.34 -13.29
N LEU A 96 -14.79 -24.34 -13.06
CA LEU A 96 -14.50 -23.25 -12.14
C LEU A 96 -14.36 -23.74 -10.69
N SER A 97 -15.17 -24.71 -10.27
CA SER A 97 -15.05 -25.36 -8.95
C SER A 97 -13.68 -26.06 -8.79
N ASP A 98 -13.28 -26.87 -9.77
CA ASP A 98 -11.98 -27.55 -9.79
C ASP A 98 -10.81 -26.57 -9.74
N TRP A 99 -10.90 -25.46 -10.49
CA TRP A 99 -9.86 -24.43 -10.50
C TRP A 99 -9.83 -23.58 -9.23
N ASN A 100 -10.99 -23.28 -8.61
CA ASN A 100 -11.05 -22.63 -7.30
C ASN A 100 -10.43 -23.51 -6.21
N ALA A 101 -10.66 -24.83 -6.24
CA ALA A 101 -10.04 -25.77 -5.32
C ALA A 101 -8.51 -25.80 -5.48
N ARG A 102 -8.01 -25.87 -6.71
CA ARG A 102 -6.56 -25.80 -7.02
C ARG A 102 -5.95 -24.47 -6.57
N TYR A 103 -6.62 -23.35 -6.84
CA TYR A 103 -6.17 -22.02 -6.45
C TYR A 103 -6.05 -21.91 -4.93
N MET A 104 -7.10 -22.28 -4.19
CA MET A 104 -7.11 -22.29 -2.73
C MET A 104 -5.99 -23.18 -2.18
N GLN A 105 -5.81 -24.39 -2.73
CA GLN A 105 -4.74 -25.30 -2.33
C GLN A 105 -3.33 -24.73 -2.56
N LYS A 106 -3.11 -24.00 -3.67
CA LYS A 106 -1.80 -23.43 -4.01
C LYS A 106 -1.49 -22.16 -3.21
N PHE A 107 -2.45 -21.24 -3.09
CA PHE A 107 -2.20 -19.90 -2.59
C PHE A 107 -2.66 -19.67 -1.15
N GLY A 108 -3.50 -20.55 -0.59
CA GLY A 108 -4.00 -20.44 0.79
C GLY A 108 -5.12 -19.42 1.00
N PHE A 109 -5.62 -18.80 -0.08
CA PHE A 109 -6.76 -17.90 -0.07
C PHE A 109 -7.60 -18.09 -1.34
N MET A 110 -8.81 -17.51 -1.37
CA MET A 110 -9.75 -17.67 -2.48
C MET A 110 -9.42 -16.79 -3.69
N PHE A 111 -9.71 -17.29 -4.90
CA PHE A 111 -9.55 -16.50 -6.12
C PHE A 111 -10.49 -15.30 -6.11
N LEU A 112 -9.91 -14.09 -6.08
CA LEU A 112 -10.64 -12.84 -6.20
C LEU A 112 -10.38 -12.15 -7.55
N ILE A 113 -11.47 -11.73 -8.18
CA ILE A 113 -11.49 -10.88 -9.37
C ILE A 113 -12.75 -10.00 -9.34
N CYS A 114 -12.66 -8.77 -9.84
CA CYS A 114 -13.80 -7.89 -10.03
C CYS A 114 -14.68 -8.40 -11.19
N ALA A 115 -15.57 -9.36 -10.91
CA ALA A 115 -16.38 -10.07 -11.89
C ALA A 115 -17.41 -9.22 -12.66
N THR A 116 -17.62 -7.95 -12.27
CA THR A 116 -18.60 -7.04 -12.86
C THR A 116 -18.43 -6.93 -14.38
N GLY A 117 -19.42 -7.42 -15.13
CA GLY A 117 -19.42 -7.40 -16.60
C GLY A 117 -18.64 -8.54 -17.27
N MET A 118 -17.94 -9.39 -16.51
CA MET A 118 -17.18 -10.52 -17.05
C MET A 118 -18.07 -11.76 -17.29
N SER A 119 -17.75 -12.50 -18.36
CA SER A 119 -18.30 -13.84 -18.59
C SER A 119 -17.55 -14.94 -17.81
N ILE A 120 -18.17 -16.11 -17.68
CA ILE A 120 -17.56 -17.26 -16.97
C ILE A 120 -16.24 -17.72 -17.61
N SER A 121 -16.11 -17.61 -18.93
CA SER A 121 -14.93 -18.03 -19.69
C SER A 121 -13.76 -17.05 -19.53
N GLU A 122 -14.02 -15.76 -19.43
CA GLU A 122 -13.01 -14.74 -19.12
C GLU A 122 -12.48 -14.91 -17.69
N ILE A 123 -13.37 -15.16 -16.72
CA ILE A 123 -13.00 -15.46 -15.32
C ILE A 123 -12.13 -16.72 -15.25
N LEU A 124 -12.53 -17.80 -15.93
CA LEU A 124 -11.73 -19.03 -16.03
C LEU A 124 -10.37 -18.82 -16.69
N SER A 125 -10.31 -17.99 -17.75
CA SER A 125 -9.08 -17.65 -18.45
C SER A 125 -8.10 -16.90 -17.53
N GLU A 126 -8.59 -15.88 -16.82
CA GLU A 126 -7.78 -15.08 -15.92
C GLU A 126 -7.33 -15.88 -14.69
N LEU A 127 -8.17 -16.77 -14.15
CA LEU A 127 -7.79 -17.72 -13.10
C LEU A 127 -6.66 -18.64 -13.57
N LYS A 128 -6.81 -19.29 -14.73
CA LYS A 128 -5.78 -20.19 -15.30
C LYS A 128 -4.45 -19.47 -15.55
N LYS A 129 -4.50 -18.23 -16.07
CA LYS A 129 -3.34 -17.35 -16.27
C LYS A 129 -2.64 -17.03 -14.94
N ARG A 130 -3.40 -16.53 -13.97
CA ARG A 130 -2.93 -16.18 -12.61
C ARG A 130 -2.44 -17.38 -11.81
N TYR A 131 -2.94 -18.58 -12.07
CA TYR A 131 -2.46 -19.80 -11.40
C TYR A 131 -0.96 -20.05 -11.58
N SER A 132 -0.32 -19.51 -12.64
CA SER A 132 1.13 -19.61 -12.82
C SER A 132 1.95 -18.70 -11.88
N ASN A 133 1.33 -17.69 -11.26
CA ASN A 133 2.01 -16.67 -10.45
C ASN A 133 2.71 -17.22 -9.20
N ARG A 134 3.67 -16.43 -8.70
CA ARG A 134 4.22 -16.55 -7.34
C ARG A 134 3.23 -15.95 -6.35
N LEU A 135 3.16 -16.51 -5.14
CA LEU A 135 2.22 -16.09 -4.09
C LEU A 135 2.19 -14.57 -3.88
N ILE A 136 3.35 -13.92 -3.74
CA ILE A 136 3.44 -12.46 -3.50
C ILE A 136 2.79 -11.62 -4.61
N ILE A 137 3.04 -11.98 -5.87
CA ILE A 137 2.46 -11.29 -7.04
C ILE A 137 0.94 -11.51 -7.09
N GLU A 138 0.50 -12.74 -6.79
CA GLU A 138 -0.91 -13.07 -6.77
C GLU A 138 -1.66 -12.36 -5.64
N PHE A 139 -0.98 -12.11 -4.52
CA PHE A 139 -1.49 -11.36 -3.38
C PHE A 139 -1.71 -9.87 -3.73
N GLU A 140 -0.72 -9.25 -4.39
CA GLU A 140 -0.82 -7.88 -4.91
C GLU A 140 -1.96 -7.74 -5.94
N ILE A 141 -2.12 -8.72 -6.84
CA ILE A 141 -3.23 -8.73 -7.81
C ILE A 141 -4.58 -8.87 -7.09
N ALA A 142 -4.70 -9.77 -6.11
CA ALA A 142 -5.92 -9.93 -5.33
C ALA A 142 -6.31 -8.63 -4.58
N ALA A 143 -5.33 -7.90 -4.04
CA ALA A 143 -5.55 -6.60 -3.42
C ALA A 143 -5.99 -5.53 -4.43
N GLN A 144 -5.47 -5.54 -5.66
CA GLN A 144 -5.94 -4.65 -6.73
C GLN A 144 -7.38 -4.98 -7.16
N GLU A 145 -7.73 -6.26 -7.27
CA GLU A 145 -9.10 -6.69 -7.57
C GLU A 145 -10.08 -6.32 -6.44
N GLN A 146 -9.67 -6.44 -5.17
CA GLN A 146 -10.44 -5.97 -4.02
C GLN A 146 -10.71 -4.47 -4.08
N MET A 147 -9.71 -3.66 -4.48
CA MET A 147 -9.89 -2.23 -4.62
C MET A 147 -10.90 -1.88 -5.72
N LYS A 148 -10.86 -2.55 -6.88
CA LYS A 148 -11.87 -2.37 -7.95
C LYS A 148 -13.30 -2.63 -7.46
N ILE A 149 -13.50 -3.71 -6.70
CA ILE A 149 -14.81 -4.03 -6.11
C ILE A 149 -15.22 -2.97 -5.08
N THR A 150 -14.27 -2.53 -4.25
CA THR A 150 -14.49 -1.49 -3.23
C THR A 150 -14.89 -0.16 -3.86
N GLU A 151 -14.29 0.26 -4.98
CA GLU A 151 -14.65 1.45 -5.74
C GLU A 151 -16.09 1.38 -6.29
N LEU A 152 -16.47 0.25 -6.90
CA LEU A 152 -17.84 0.02 -7.37
C LEU A 152 -18.86 0.07 -6.23
N ARG A 153 -18.51 -0.45 -5.05
CA ARG A 153 -19.39 -0.46 -3.87
C ARG A 153 -19.47 0.91 -3.19
N LEU A 154 -18.39 1.69 -3.16
CA LEU A 154 -18.41 3.09 -2.74
C LEU A 154 -19.32 3.92 -3.66
N ALA A 155 -19.24 3.73 -4.98
CA ALA A 155 -20.13 4.41 -5.92
C ALA A 155 -21.62 4.10 -5.66
N LYS A 156 -21.96 2.82 -5.43
CA LYS A 156 -23.32 2.40 -5.02
C LYS A 156 -23.75 3.08 -3.72
N LEU A 157 -22.91 3.04 -2.68
CA LEU A 157 -23.19 3.64 -1.37
C LEU A 157 -23.45 5.15 -1.44
N PHE A 158 -22.65 5.89 -2.23
CA PHE A 158 -22.85 7.32 -2.45
C PHE A 158 -24.15 7.62 -3.22
N SER A 159 -24.52 6.81 -4.22
CA SER A 159 -25.81 6.96 -4.93
C SER A 159 -26.99 6.80 -3.98
N THR A 160 -27.02 5.70 -3.21
CA THR A 160 -28.11 5.42 -2.27
C THR A 160 -28.26 6.52 -1.21
N LYS A 161 -27.15 7.13 -0.73
CA LYS A 161 -27.23 8.28 0.18
C LYS A 161 -27.68 9.59 -0.49
N ALA A 162 -27.35 9.82 -1.76
CA ALA A 162 -27.86 10.96 -2.51
C ALA A 162 -29.37 10.85 -2.76
N GLU A 163 -29.85 9.65 -3.07
CA GLU A 163 -31.27 9.31 -3.18
C GLU A 163 -31.99 9.51 -1.83
N ALA A 164 -31.43 9.00 -0.73
CA ALA A 164 -32.00 9.18 0.62
C ALA A 164 -32.06 10.66 1.05
N ALA A 165 -31.02 11.45 0.75
CA ALA A 165 -30.99 12.88 1.05
C ALA A 165 -32.04 13.66 0.24
N SER A 166 -32.16 13.38 -1.07
CA SER A 166 -33.13 14.06 -1.94
C SER A 166 -34.58 13.68 -1.67
N THR A 167 -34.86 12.49 -1.13
CA THR A 167 -36.21 12.12 -0.65
C THR A 167 -36.62 12.82 0.64
N HIS A 168 -35.68 13.39 1.41
CA HIS A 168 -35.98 14.04 2.69
C HIS A 168 -36.36 15.53 2.57
N ASP A 169 -36.11 16.16 1.41
CA ASP A 169 -36.32 17.60 1.16
C ASP A 169 -37.73 17.96 0.62
N GLN A 170 -38.64 17.00 0.46
CA GLN A 170 -39.99 17.25 -0.07
C GLN A 170 -41.10 17.20 1.00
N GLN A 171 -41.11 18.18 1.90
CA GLN A 171 -42.35 18.59 2.58
C GLN A 171 -42.37 20.11 2.84
N PRO A 172 -43.48 20.83 2.53
CA PRO A 172 -43.41 22.28 2.33
C PRO A 172 -43.60 23.09 3.62
N MET A 173 -42.82 24.17 3.77
CA MET A 173 -43.15 25.25 4.71
C MET A 173 -42.92 26.64 4.09
N ALA A 174 -43.81 27.56 4.43
CA ALA A 174 -43.97 28.85 3.75
C ALA A 174 -43.24 30.02 4.47
N LEU A 175 -42.98 31.06 3.66
CA LEU A 175 -42.61 32.45 3.98
C LEU A 175 -42.39 32.86 5.46
N ALA A 176 -41.20 33.43 5.73
CA ALA A 176 -41.05 34.69 6.46
C ALA A 176 -39.82 35.48 5.93
N LYS A 177 -39.79 36.82 6.12
CA LYS A 177 -38.86 37.77 5.48
C LYS A 177 -37.96 38.52 6.48
N LYS A 178 -36.79 38.98 5.99
CA LYS A 178 -35.94 40.10 6.50
C LYS A 178 -35.30 39.85 7.89
N ALA A 179 -34.26 40.57 8.33
CA ALA A 179 -33.70 41.87 7.90
C ALA A 179 -32.15 41.94 7.92
N GLU A 180 -31.60 43.16 7.79
CA GLU A 180 -30.24 43.51 7.37
C GLU A 180 -29.32 44.06 8.50
N ASP A 181 -28.00 43.98 8.26
CA ASP A 181 -26.93 44.97 8.55
C ASP A 181 -26.51 45.38 9.99
N CYS A 182 -25.18 45.43 10.24
CA CYS A 182 -24.51 46.54 10.94
C CYS A 182 -22.96 46.52 10.82
N THR A 183 -22.32 47.70 10.90
CA THR A 183 -20.87 47.94 10.67
C THR A 183 -20.31 49.03 11.63
N SER A 184 -19.03 49.40 11.76
CA SER A 184 -17.76 49.05 11.07
C SER A 184 -16.54 49.22 12.05
N ILE A 185 -15.55 50.08 11.72
CA ILE A 185 -14.48 50.69 12.56
C ILE A 185 -13.34 49.73 13.01
N ILE A 186 -12.15 49.66 12.37
CA ILE A 186 -11.03 50.63 12.16
C ILE A 186 -10.08 50.79 13.38
N GLY A 187 -8.77 50.65 13.13
CA GLY A 187 -7.68 51.01 14.07
C GLY A 187 -6.31 50.47 13.63
N ASP A 188 -5.46 51.33 13.08
CA ASP A 188 -4.15 51.01 12.46
C ASP A 188 -2.94 51.00 13.43
N ASP A 189 -1.79 50.67 12.83
CA ASP A 189 -0.40 51.13 13.12
C ASP A 189 0.64 50.17 13.75
N ALA A 190 1.79 50.16 13.05
CA ALA A 190 3.12 49.66 13.41
C ALA A 190 4.12 50.83 13.14
N PRO A 191 5.46 50.68 12.98
CA PRO A 191 6.41 49.61 13.36
C PRO A 191 7.68 50.15 14.10
N ALA A 192 8.60 49.29 14.56
CA ALA A 192 10.01 49.67 14.80
C ALA A 192 11.04 48.50 14.91
N LEU A 193 11.84 48.33 13.84
CA LEU A 193 13.30 48.07 13.78
C LEU A 193 14.06 47.15 14.79
N SER A 194 14.55 46.03 14.23
CA SER A 194 15.97 45.63 14.13
C SER A 194 16.85 45.25 15.34
N GLN A 195 17.39 44.03 15.29
CA GLN A 195 18.85 43.76 15.37
C GLN A 195 19.20 42.34 14.87
N GLU A 196 20.32 42.22 14.14
CA GLU A 196 20.92 40.96 13.68
C GLU A 196 22.10 40.56 14.61
N PRO A 197 22.53 39.28 14.66
CA PRO A 197 23.75 38.97 13.91
C PRO A 197 23.96 37.51 13.40
N ALA A 198 24.75 37.45 12.32
CA ALA A 198 25.82 36.47 12.03
C ALA A 198 25.48 35.06 11.48
N ASP A 199 25.70 34.96 10.17
CA ASP A 199 26.03 33.79 9.34
C ASP A 199 26.56 32.53 10.07
N ARG A 200 25.70 31.50 10.07
CA ARG A 200 26.12 30.16 9.63
C ARG A 200 25.09 29.66 8.63
N THR A 201 25.48 29.54 7.37
CA THR A 201 24.73 28.82 6.33
C THR A 201 24.73 27.30 6.57
N SER A 202 24.10 26.87 7.67
CA SER A 202 23.60 25.50 7.77
C SER A 202 22.50 25.34 6.74
N HIS A 203 22.78 24.64 5.64
CA HIS A 203 21.75 24.12 4.76
C HIS A 203 20.84 23.18 5.57
N ILE A 204 19.71 23.71 6.05
CA ILE A 204 18.65 22.92 6.65
C ILE A 204 18.06 22.09 5.51
N SER A 205 18.37 20.80 5.50
CA SER A 205 17.84 19.90 4.48
C SER A 205 16.31 19.89 4.58
N SER A 206 15.67 19.99 3.42
CA SER A 206 14.23 19.82 3.24
C SER A 206 13.75 18.40 3.60
N ARG A 207 14.67 17.42 3.65
CA ARG A 207 14.36 16.03 3.97
C ARG A 207 14.31 15.78 5.47
N THR A 208 13.30 15.06 5.91
CA THR A 208 13.19 14.50 7.28
C THR A 208 13.86 13.13 7.43
N ARG A 209 14.40 12.55 6.35
CA ARG A 209 15.03 11.22 6.31
C ARG A 209 16.26 11.19 5.39
N PRO A 210 17.25 10.31 5.64
CA PRO A 210 18.37 10.12 4.71
C PRO A 210 17.92 9.73 3.30
N PRO A 211 18.70 10.02 2.24
CA PRO A 211 18.31 9.68 0.87
C PRO A 211 18.18 8.18 0.61
N ILE A 212 18.97 7.35 1.30
CA ILE A 212 18.94 5.89 1.24
C ILE A 212 18.44 5.37 2.58
N THR A 213 17.38 4.56 2.56
CA THR A 213 16.84 3.88 3.76
C THR A 213 16.59 2.40 3.49
N THR A 214 16.52 1.59 4.54
CA THR A 214 16.08 0.20 4.43
C THR A 214 15.13 -0.19 5.57
N HIS A 215 14.38 -1.25 5.31
CA HIS A 215 13.51 -1.95 6.25
C HIS A 215 13.74 -3.45 6.03
N VAL A 216 13.89 -4.21 7.12
CA VAL A 216 14.12 -5.65 7.07
C VAL A 216 12.96 -6.37 7.73
N LEU A 217 12.31 -7.24 6.97
CA LEU A 217 11.21 -8.10 7.43
C LEU A 217 11.71 -9.55 7.46
N ASP A 218 11.66 -10.20 8.63
CA ASP A 218 11.84 -11.65 8.74
C ASP A 218 10.53 -12.32 8.32
N VAL A 219 10.44 -12.72 7.05
CA VAL A 219 9.24 -13.36 6.47
C VAL A 219 9.12 -14.83 6.89
N TYR A 220 10.14 -15.41 7.54
CA TYR A 220 10.03 -16.72 8.18
C TYR A 220 9.33 -16.63 9.55
N ARG A 221 9.57 -15.54 10.29
CA ARG A 221 8.89 -15.24 11.56
C ARG A 221 7.59 -14.43 11.41
N GLY A 222 7.39 -13.78 10.25
CA GLY A 222 6.27 -12.86 10.02
C GLY A 222 6.39 -11.54 10.80
N SER A 223 7.61 -11.11 11.11
CA SER A 223 7.88 -9.95 11.98
C SER A 223 9.06 -9.11 11.50
N PRO A 224 9.16 -7.81 11.89
CA PRO A 224 10.35 -7.01 11.61
C PRO A 224 11.62 -7.68 12.16
N ALA A 225 12.71 -7.63 11.40
CA ALA A 225 13.97 -8.28 11.79
C ALA A 225 14.79 -7.35 12.70
N VAL A 226 14.44 -7.32 13.99
CA VAL A 226 15.03 -6.42 15.00
C VAL A 226 16.51 -6.73 15.27
N GLY A 227 17.36 -5.70 15.35
CA GLY A 227 18.76 -5.80 15.80
C GLY A 227 19.77 -6.34 14.78
N MET A 228 19.35 -6.58 13.53
CA MET A 228 20.21 -6.98 12.42
C MET A 228 21.20 -5.85 12.08
N ASP A 229 22.49 -6.20 11.93
CA ASP A 229 23.51 -5.23 11.52
C ASP A 229 23.38 -4.93 10.02
N VAL A 230 23.40 -3.64 9.67
CA VAL A 230 23.31 -3.13 8.29
C VAL A 230 24.42 -2.12 8.04
N GLN A 231 25.13 -2.26 6.93
CA GLN A 231 26.11 -1.27 6.46
C GLN A 231 25.77 -0.77 5.06
N LEU A 232 26.15 0.49 4.78
CA LEU A 232 26.07 1.10 3.46
C LEU A 232 27.48 1.50 3.00
N GLU A 233 27.81 1.19 1.76
CA GLU A 233 29.07 1.51 1.10
C GLU A 233 28.79 2.15 -0.26
N MET A 234 29.71 2.98 -0.75
CA MET A 234 29.68 3.58 -2.08
C MET A 234 30.94 3.18 -2.84
N TRP A 235 30.79 2.89 -4.12
CA TRP A 235 31.90 2.64 -5.04
C TRP A 235 32.56 3.97 -5.44
N MET A 236 33.86 4.09 -5.19
CA MET A 236 34.65 5.30 -5.40
C MET A 236 35.72 5.16 -6.49
N ASN A 237 35.93 3.96 -7.06
CA ASN A 237 36.79 3.83 -8.23
C ASN A 237 36.10 4.47 -9.45
N LYS A 238 36.80 5.41 -10.09
CA LYS A 238 36.32 6.17 -11.25
C LYS A 238 36.68 5.53 -12.59
N GLU A 239 37.61 4.58 -12.60
CA GLU A 239 38.15 3.96 -13.81
C GLU A 239 37.31 2.76 -14.27
N SER A 240 36.66 2.08 -13.32
CA SER A 240 35.79 0.92 -13.58
C SER A 240 34.49 0.96 -12.78
N ARG A 241 33.45 0.28 -13.28
CA ARG A 241 32.31 -0.17 -12.46
C ARG A 241 32.75 -1.40 -11.65
N PRO A 242 32.14 -1.67 -10.47
CA PRO A 242 32.43 -2.87 -9.71
C PRO A 242 32.10 -4.12 -10.55
N SER A 243 33.01 -5.09 -10.51
CA SER A 243 33.15 -6.15 -11.51
C SER A 243 33.62 -7.47 -10.86
N PHE A 244 33.20 -8.60 -11.43
CA PHE A 244 33.65 -9.92 -10.99
C PHE A 244 34.97 -10.38 -11.64
N ASP A 245 35.68 -9.50 -12.35
CA ASP A 245 36.97 -9.80 -13.01
C ASP A 245 38.18 -9.91 -12.06
N GLY A 246 37.99 -9.64 -10.76
CA GLY A 246 39.03 -9.74 -9.74
C GLY A 246 39.89 -8.48 -9.58
N THR A 247 39.63 -7.41 -10.33
CA THR A 247 40.31 -6.11 -10.18
C THR A 247 39.69 -5.20 -9.11
N ASP A 248 38.58 -5.63 -8.50
CA ASP A 248 37.71 -4.90 -7.56
C ASP A 248 38.32 -4.58 -6.17
N ILE A 249 39.65 -4.54 -6.05
CA ILE A 249 40.37 -4.39 -4.78
C ILE A 249 40.34 -2.93 -4.32
N GLY A 250 39.51 -2.63 -3.30
CA GLY A 250 39.55 -1.37 -2.55
C GLY A 250 38.64 -0.24 -3.05
N GLY A 251 37.77 -0.50 -4.04
CA GLY A 251 36.86 0.55 -4.56
C GLY A 251 35.65 0.88 -3.66
N TRP A 252 35.31 0.05 -2.67
CA TRP A 252 34.17 0.26 -1.77
C TRP A 252 34.54 1.07 -0.53
N VAL A 253 33.83 2.17 -0.28
CA VAL A 253 34.03 3.07 0.87
C VAL A 253 32.77 3.15 1.73
N MET A 254 32.88 2.82 3.00
CA MET A 254 31.78 2.85 3.98
C MET A 254 31.19 4.26 4.11
N GLN A 255 29.87 4.34 3.99
CA GLN A 255 29.05 5.55 4.19
C GLN A 255 28.44 5.59 5.60
N GLY A 256 28.11 4.42 6.15
CA GLY A 256 27.61 4.29 7.51
C GLY A 256 27.22 2.86 7.89
N PHE A 257 26.93 2.68 9.17
CA PHE A 257 26.57 1.41 9.80
C PHE A 257 25.45 1.66 10.81
N SER A 258 24.51 0.73 10.91
CA SER A 258 23.44 0.78 11.91
C SER A 258 22.95 -0.61 12.29
N LYS A 259 22.06 -0.66 13.29
CA LYS A 259 21.21 -1.81 13.56
C LYS A 259 19.78 -1.48 13.17
N THR A 260 19.00 -2.50 12.80
CA THR A 260 17.55 -2.36 12.65
C THR A 260 16.86 -2.18 14.01
N ASP A 261 15.87 -1.29 14.05
CA ASP A 261 15.04 -1.02 15.22
C ASP A 261 13.91 -2.05 15.41
N LYS A 262 13.02 -1.79 16.37
CA LYS A 262 11.84 -2.62 16.67
C LYS A 262 10.85 -2.75 15.50
N ASP A 263 10.85 -1.77 14.59
CA ASP A 263 9.99 -1.72 13.41
C ASP A 263 10.80 -2.15 12.16
N GLY A 264 11.95 -2.81 12.35
CA GLY A 264 12.81 -3.38 11.32
C GLY A 264 13.59 -2.37 10.49
N ARG A 265 13.51 -1.07 10.81
CA ARG A 265 14.12 0.00 10.01
C ARG A 265 15.56 0.21 10.42
N SER A 266 16.44 0.45 9.45
CA SER A 266 17.82 0.84 9.76
C SER A 266 17.86 2.17 10.51
N GLY A 267 18.78 2.30 11.46
CA GLY A 267 19.25 3.61 11.89
C GLY A 267 19.89 4.41 10.74
N GLN A 268 20.50 5.56 11.07
CA GLN A 268 21.05 6.46 10.07
C GLN A 268 22.27 5.88 9.34
N LEU A 269 22.08 5.41 8.10
CA LEU A 269 23.13 4.83 7.25
C LEU A 269 23.98 5.88 6.49
N MET A 270 23.54 7.15 6.45
CA MET A 270 24.29 8.29 5.90
C MET A 270 23.71 9.62 6.40
N SER A 271 24.42 10.73 6.20
CA SER A 271 23.91 12.07 6.50
C SER A 271 22.60 12.39 5.77
N ILE A 272 21.71 13.15 6.41
CA ILE A 272 20.53 13.71 5.75
C ILE A 272 21.02 14.84 4.84
N VAL A 273 20.79 14.70 3.55
CA VAL A 273 21.20 15.66 2.49
C VAL A 273 20.10 15.76 1.44
N ASP A 274 19.89 16.93 0.85
CA ASP A 274 18.85 17.11 -0.17
C ASP A 274 19.18 16.36 -1.48
N SER A 275 20.46 16.33 -1.84
CA SER A 275 20.98 15.60 -3.01
C SER A 275 21.98 14.54 -2.58
N VAL A 276 21.71 13.27 -2.91
CA VAL A 276 22.68 12.18 -2.76
C VAL A 276 23.66 12.14 -3.93
N ASN A 277 24.92 11.78 -3.68
CA ASN A 277 25.91 11.63 -4.73
C ASN A 277 25.50 10.50 -5.71
N PRO A 278 25.42 10.75 -7.01
CA PRO A 278 25.24 9.69 -8.00
C PRO A 278 26.42 8.72 -8.00
N GLY A 279 26.14 7.45 -8.28
CA GLY A 279 27.14 6.38 -8.23
C GLY A 279 26.52 5.03 -7.88
N ILE A 280 27.38 4.05 -7.63
CA ILE A 280 26.98 2.68 -7.29
C ILE A 280 27.14 2.48 -5.78
N TYR A 281 26.10 1.99 -5.14
CA TYR A 281 26.02 1.75 -3.72
C TYR A 281 25.87 0.25 -3.43
N ARG A 282 26.38 -0.19 -2.28
CA ARG A 282 26.19 -1.53 -1.74
C ARG A 282 25.62 -1.41 -0.33
N ILE A 283 24.45 -1.98 -0.11
CA ILE A 283 23.88 -2.17 1.22
C ILE A 283 24.03 -3.64 1.61
N SER A 284 24.61 -3.92 2.79
CA SER A 284 24.88 -5.28 3.25
C SER A 284 24.28 -5.53 4.63
N PHE A 285 23.73 -6.73 4.81
CA PHE A 285 22.95 -7.18 5.96
C PHE A 285 23.61 -8.42 6.57
N ASN A 286 23.90 -8.41 7.87
CA ASN A 286 24.55 -9.52 8.55
C ASN A 286 23.55 -10.62 8.94
N THR A 287 23.02 -11.30 7.93
CA THR A 287 21.97 -12.32 8.08
C THR A 287 22.41 -13.53 8.90
N GLY A 288 23.68 -13.94 8.80
CA GLY A 288 24.21 -15.08 9.56
C GLY A 288 24.37 -14.79 11.05
N LYS A 289 24.67 -13.54 11.44
CA LYS A 289 24.66 -13.10 12.84
C LYS A 289 23.23 -12.95 13.40
N TYR A 290 22.29 -12.49 12.58
CA TYR A 290 20.88 -12.37 12.95
C TYR A 290 20.18 -13.73 13.08
N CYS A 291 20.45 -14.65 12.16
CA CYS A 291 19.87 -15.99 12.11
C CYS A 291 20.97 -17.06 11.94
N PRO A 292 21.67 -17.42 13.04
CA PRO A 292 22.65 -18.50 13.02
C PRO A 292 22.03 -19.81 12.49
N GLY A 293 22.71 -20.46 11.55
CA GLY A 293 22.18 -21.67 10.86
C GLY A 293 21.35 -21.40 9.62
N GLY A 294 21.08 -20.13 9.26
CA GLY A 294 20.58 -19.77 7.93
C GLY A 294 21.64 -20.00 6.84
N PHE A 295 21.19 -20.14 5.59
CA PHE A 295 22.04 -20.40 4.43
C PHE A 295 22.91 -19.20 4.04
N PHE A 296 22.44 -17.97 4.27
CA PHE A 296 23.18 -16.75 3.91
C PHE A 296 24.01 -16.23 5.11
N PRO A 297 25.35 -16.24 5.03
CA PRO A 297 26.19 -15.65 6.09
C PRO A 297 26.03 -14.12 6.15
N TYR A 298 25.83 -13.49 4.99
CA TYR A 298 25.38 -12.11 4.84
C TYR A 298 24.67 -11.99 3.48
N VAL A 299 23.90 -10.91 3.29
CA VAL A 299 23.31 -10.53 2.01
C VAL A 299 23.84 -9.16 1.62
N SER A 300 24.32 -8.99 0.39
CA SER A 300 24.76 -7.70 -0.15
C SER A 300 23.97 -7.37 -1.40
N LEU A 301 23.37 -6.18 -1.46
CA LEU A 301 22.59 -5.67 -2.57
C LEU A 301 23.32 -4.48 -3.18
N VAL A 302 23.62 -4.55 -4.48
CA VAL A 302 24.31 -3.50 -5.23
C VAL A 302 23.31 -2.79 -6.15
N PHE A 303 23.29 -1.46 -6.13
CA PHE A 303 22.34 -0.64 -6.90
C PHE A 303 22.98 0.68 -7.37
N GLU A 304 22.42 1.29 -8.42
CA GLU A 304 22.93 2.53 -9.02
C GLU A 304 21.96 3.69 -8.80
N ILE A 305 22.50 4.84 -8.40
CA ILE A 305 21.82 6.14 -8.36
C ILE A 305 22.37 6.98 -9.52
N ARG A 306 21.50 7.34 -10.47
CA ARG A 306 21.87 8.18 -11.63
C ARG A 306 21.80 9.68 -11.28
N GLU A 307 22.50 10.51 -12.06
CA GLU A 307 22.51 11.97 -11.93
C GLU A 307 21.09 12.58 -11.87
N THR A 308 20.18 12.07 -12.68
CA THR A 308 18.77 12.49 -12.73
C THR A 308 17.97 12.16 -11.46
N GLN A 309 18.52 11.37 -10.54
CA GLN A 309 17.84 10.82 -9.37
C GLN A 309 18.39 11.33 -8.03
N LYS A 310 19.36 12.25 -8.03
CA LYS A 310 20.00 12.75 -6.80
C LYS A 310 19.02 13.33 -5.77
N SER A 311 17.89 13.88 -6.21
CA SER A 311 16.81 14.41 -5.35
C SER A 311 15.75 13.37 -4.96
N GLU A 312 15.81 12.15 -5.48
CA GLU A 312 14.89 11.06 -5.11
C GLU A 312 15.23 10.45 -3.74
N HIS A 313 14.30 9.70 -3.18
CA HIS A 313 14.55 8.79 -2.05
C HIS A 313 14.61 7.34 -2.56
N PHE A 314 15.55 6.58 -2.01
CA PHE A 314 15.82 5.19 -2.36
C PHE A 314 15.54 4.31 -1.14
N HIS A 315 14.38 3.64 -1.15
CA HIS A 315 14.11 2.60 -0.17
C HIS A 315 14.55 1.24 -0.74
N VAL A 316 15.49 0.56 -0.05
CA VAL A 316 16.04 -0.73 -0.48
C VAL A 316 15.80 -1.77 0.62
N PRO A 317 14.58 -2.32 0.76
CA PRO A 317 14.22 -3.23 1.83
C PRO A 317 14.71 -4.67 1.58
N LEU A 318 14.87 -5.43 2.65
CA LEU A 318 15.19 -6.86 2.61
C LEU A 318 14.05 -7.67 3.23
N LEU A 319 13.37 -8.48 2.42
CA LEU A 319 12.48 -9.54 2.91
C LEU A 319 13.34 -10.79 3.07
N PHE A 320 13.63 -11.18 4.31
CA PHE A 320 14.58 -12.21 4.67
C PHE A 320 13.90 -13.47 5.25
N SER A 321 14.38 -14.63 4.82
CA SER A 321 14.11 -15.95 5.39
C SER A 321 15.43 -16.73 5.43
N PRO A 322 15.61 -17.72 6.33
CA PRO A 322 16.87 -18.46 6.44
C PRO A 322 17.39 -19.09 5.14
N PHE A 323 16.52 -19.37 4.16
CA PHE A 323 16.87 -20.00 2.87
C PHE A 323 16.43 -19.21 1.64
N SER A 324 15.81 -18.04 1.79
CA SER A 324 15.48 -17.14 0.67
C SER A 324 15.50 -15.67 1.07
N PHE A 325 15.80 -14.78 0.14
CA PHE A 325 15.54 -13.35 0.34
C PHE A 325 15.02 -12.70 -0.95
N THR A 326 14.34 -11.56 -0.80
CA THR A 326 13.93 -10.69 -1.91
C THR A 326 14.11 -9.22 -1.55
N THR A 327 14.36 -8.40 -2.57
CA THR A 327 14.49 -6.93 -2.48
C THR A 327 13.77 -6.29 -3.66
N TYR A 328 13.47 -5.00 -3.56
CA TYR A 328 12.99 -4.16 -4.65
C TYR A 328 13.48 -2.70 -4.45
N ARG A 329 13.13 -1.80 -5.36
CA ARG A 329 13.32 -0.34 -5.19
C ARG A 329 11.98 0.27 -4.80
N GLY A 330 11.86 0.70 -3.55
CA GLY A 330 10.73 1.52 -3.07
C GLY A 330 11.01 3.03 -3.12
N SER A 331 9.97 3.81 -2.87
CA SER A 331 9.92 5.28 -2.88
C SER A 331 9.71 5.88 -1.47
#